data_AF-A0A379DW82-F1
#
_entry.id   AF-A0A379DW82-F1
#
_cell.length_a   1.000
_cell.length_b   1.000
_cell.length_c   1.000
_cell.angle_alpha   90.00
_cell.angle_beta   90.00
_cell.angle_gamma   90.00
#
_symmetry.space_group_name_H-M   'P 1'
#
loop_
_entity.id
_entity.type
_entity.pdbx_description
1 polymer ?
#
loop_
_entity_poly.entity_id
_entity_poly.type
_entity_poly.pdbx_seq_one_letter_code
_entity_poly.pdbx_strand_id
1 'polypeptide(L)'
;MKHLETIKQAAEKIKTEHINADKVYFANEVLNDNSVLPIYSKLCMVLDIYGVRHEIAEETDLQCCKAYKPTWLANEGIMADHIESIVRYIGNNRVLMTNCAEYDTEIAATLKAEFEADGYEVVELSYSSCNGKRNPKDMSWAYINYIQTSKVVIVPMQRIEEDKEALEQIKTCFPDLAVVGVYAQPFFSDEGEFVCYSKSIQDKSMS
;
A
#
# COMPACT_ATOMS: atom_id res chain seq x y z
N MET A 1 -23.79 6.60 5.12
CA MET A 1 -24.45 5.30 4.81
C MET A 1 -23.85 4.62 3.58
N LYS A 2 -23.73 5.28 2.41
CA LYS A 2 -23.15 4.65 1.19
C LYS A 2 -21.69 4.18 1.35
N HIS A 3 -20.86 4.94 2.06
CA HIS A 3 -19.46 4.58 2.34
C HIS A 3 -19.30 3.44 3.35
N LEU A 4 -20.26 3.23 4.23
CA LEU A 4 -20.18 2.21 5.28
C LEU A 4 -20.20 0.79 4.68
N GLU A 5 -21.00 0.61 3.64
CA GLU A 5 -21.10 -0.66 2.92
C GLU A 5 -19.82 -0.93 2.11
N THR A 6 -19.23 0.11 1.51
CA THR A 6 -17.90 0.03 0.88
C THR A 6 -16.81 -0.32 1.90
N ILE A 7 -16.84 0.29 3.08
CA ILE A 7 -15.92 -0.01 4.19
C ILE A 7 -16.02 -1.46 4.60
N LYS A 8 -17.22 -1.98 4.81
CA LYS A 8 -17.44 -3.38 5.18
C LYS A 8 -16.97 -4.34 4.08
N GLN A 9 -17.27 -4.06 2.82
CA GLN A 9 -16.80 -4.88 1.70
C GLN A 9 -15.27 -4.85 1.54
N ALA A 10 -14.63 -3.70 1.76
CA ALA A 10 -13.18 -3.58 1.75
C ALA A 10 -12.54 -4.31 2.93
N ALA A 11 -13.11 -4.20 4.14
CA ALA A 11 -12.66 -4.93 5.32
C ALA A 11 -12.73 -6.45 5.14
N GLU A 12 -13.79 -6.97 4.49
CA GLU A 12 -13.88 -8.39 4.12
C GLU A 12 -12.82 -8.81 3.08
N LYS A 13 -12.48 -7.95 2.11
CA LYS A 13 -11.37 -8.21 1.17
C LYS A 13 -10.01 -8.18 1.87
N ILE A 14 -9.82 -7.26 2.81
CA ILE A 14 -8.59 -7.08 3.59
C ILE A 14 -8.27 -8.35 4.41
N LYS A 15 -9.27 -9.09 4.90
CA LYS A 15 -9.10 -10.42 5.54
C LYS A 15 -8.34 -11.43 4.68
N THR A 16 -8.38 -11.26 3.35
CA THR A 16 -7.77 -12.19 2.39
C THR A 16 -6.43 -11.71 1.84
N GLU A 17 -5.92 -10.54 2.25
CA GLU A 17 -4.61 -10.07 1.82
C GLU A 17 -3.53 -11.09 2.21
N HIS A 18 -2.76 -11.51 1.21
CA HIS A 18 -1.84 -12.63 1.31
C HIS A 18 -0.59 -12.25 2.12
N ILE A 19 -0.68 -12.33 3.45
CA ILE A 19 0.48 -12.20 4.35
C ILE A 19 1.60 -13.18 3.97
N ASN A 20 1.23 -14.30 3.34
CA ASN A 20 2.13 -15.36 2.91
C ASN A 20 2.31 -15.42 1.38
N ALA A 21 2.20 -14.29 0.68
CA ALA A 21 2.47 -14.26 -0.76
C ALA A 21 3.89 -14.76 -1.07
N ASP A 22 4.02 -15.62 -2.07
CA ASP A 22 5.29 -16.21 -2.52
C ASP A 22 5.66 -15.76 -3.94
N LYS A 23 4.77 -14.98 -4.58
CA LYS A 23 4.90 -14.48 -5.93
C LYS A 23 4.37 -13.05 -6.07
N VAL A 24 5.02 -12.25 -6.92
CA VAL A 24 4.59 -10.89 -7.27
C VAL A 24 4.34 -10.78 -8.77
N TYR A 25 3.15 -10.34 -9.15
CA TYR A 25 2.84 -9.95 -10.52
C TYR A 25 3.10 -8.47 -10.72
N PHE A 26 3.60 -8.11 -11.90
CA PHE A 26 3.71 -6.74 -12.37
C PHE A 26 2.86 -6.51 -13.62
N ALA A 27 2.25 -5.34 -13.74
CA ALA A 27 1.52 -4.96 -14.96
C ALA A 27 2.49 -4.84 -16.14
N ASN A 28 2.05 -5.17 -17.36
CA ASN A 28 2.90 -5.11 -18.56
C ASN A 28 3.41 -3.68 -18.86
N GLU A 29 2.70 -2.65 -18.40
CA GLU A 29 3.04 -1.24 -18.56
C GLU A 29 4.40 -0.87 -17.96
N VAL A 30 4.88 -1.61 -16.95
CA VAL A 30 6.21 -1.38 -16.37
C VAL A 30 7.35 -1.55 -17.39
N LEU A 31 7.09 -2.31 -18.46
CA LEU A 31 8.05 -2.51 -19.56
C LEU A 31 8.00 -1.41 -20.62
N ASN A 32 6.86 -0.72 -20.73
CA ASN A 32 6.60 0.27 -21.78
C ASN A 32 6.85 1.71 -21.31
N ASP A 33 6.88 1.96 -20.00
CA ASP A 33 7.16 3.27 -19.43
C ASP A 33 8.65 3.38 -19.03
N ASN A 34 9.39 4.21 -19.77
CA ASN A 34 10.82 4.44 -19.55
C ASN A 34 11.15 5.05 -18.17
N SER A 35 10.19 5.73 -17.52
CA SER A 35 10.36 6.27 -16.18
C SER A 35 10.18 5.20 -15.10
N VAL A 36 9.30 4.23 -15.34
CA VAL A 36 8.99 3.13 -14.41
C VAL A 36 9.97 1.95 -14.55
N LEU A 37 10.43 1.65 -15.76
CA LEU A 37 11.30 0.50 -16.06
C LEU A 37 12.53 0.38 -15.14
N PRO A 38 13.26 1.47 -14.80
CA PRO A 38 14.38 1.40 -13.85
C PRO A 38 13.96 1.02 -12.43
N ILE A 39 12.75 1.41 -12.01
CA ILE A 39 12.21 1.06 -10.70
C ILE A 39 11.73 -0.39 -10.70
N TYR A 40 11.02 -0.81 -11.74
CA TYR A 40 10.66 -2.23 -11.94
C TYR A 40 11.89 -3.14 -11.87
N SER A 41 12.98 -2.79 -12.58
CA SER A 41 14.23 -3.54 -12.54
C SER A 41 14.80 -3.67 -11.13
N LYS A 42 14.71 -2.60 -10.32
CA LYS A 42 15.13 -2.62 -8.90
C LYS A 42 14.23 -3.50 -8.05
N LEU A 43 12.92 -3.47 -8.27
CA LEU A 43 11.98 -4.33 -7.56
C LEU A 43 12.27 -5.80 -7.86
N CYS A 44 12.47 -6.17 -9.12
CA CYS A 44 12.89 -7.52 -9.52
C CYS A 44 14.19 -7.94 -8.82
N MET A 45 15.23 -7.09 -8.82
CA MET A 45 16.48 -7.39 -8.12
C MET A 45 16.28 -7.65 -6.62
N VAL A 46 15.45 -6.86 -5.94
CA VAL A 46 15.14 -7.07 -4.52
C VAL A 46 14.40 -8.40 -4.34
N LEU A 47 13.40 -8.69 -5.17
CA LEU A 47 12.64 -9.94 -5.10
C LEU A 47 13.55 -11.15 -5.34
N ASP A 48 14.48 -11.08 -6.30
CA ASP A 48 15.48 -12.13 -6.57
C ASP A 48 16.42 -12.37 -5.39
N ILE A 49 16.88 -11.31 -4.72
CA ILE A 49 17.74 -11.40 -3.51
C ILE A 49 17.05 -12.21 -2.41
N TYR A 50 15.75 -12.02 -2.23
CA TYR A 50 14.96 -12.76 -1.24
C TYR A 50 14.38 -14.07 -1.79
N GLY A 51 14.65 -14.41 -3.05
CA GLY A 51 14.12 -15.61 -3.70
C GLY A 51 12.59 -15.63 -3.75
N VAL A 52 11.98 -14.48 -4.04
CA VAL A 52 10.55 -14.35 -4.30
C VAL A 52 10.34 -14.37 -5.82
N ARG A 53 9.37 -15.18 -6.28
CA ARG A 53 9.07 -15.27 -7.71
C ARG A 53 8.39 -14.00 -8.20
N HIS A 54 8.69 -13.59 -9.42
CA HIS A 54 7.99 -12.48 -10.06
C HIS A 54 7.81 -12.71 -11.55
N GLU A 55 6.72 -12.16 -12.08
CA GLU A 55 6.44 -12.18 -13.52
C GLU A 55 5.56 -11.01 -13.95
N ILE A 56 5.51 -10.78 -15.26
CA ILE A 56 4.54 -9.86 -15.85
C ILE A 56 3.18 -10.58 -15.92
N ALA A 57 2.13 -9.91 -15.48
CA ALA A 57 0.75 -10.36 -15.55
C ALA A 57 0.30 -10.58 -17.01
N GLU A 58 -0.41 -11.67 -17.27
CA GLU A 58 -1.06 -11.90 -18.56
C GLU A 58 -2.25 -10.94 -18.75
N GLU A 59 -2.74 -10.76 -19.98
CA GLU A 59 -3.79 -9.77 -20.31
C GLU A 59 -5.06 -9.89 -19.46
N THR A 60 -5.41 -11.11 -19.03
CA THR A 60 -6.56 -11.37 -18.16
C THR A 60 -6.37 -10.93 -16.71
N ASP A 61 -5.12 -10.71 -16.29
CA ASP A 61 -4.73 -10.29 -14.93
C ASP A 61 -4.46 -8.77 -14.82
N LEU A 62 -4.49 -8.03 -15.94
CA LEU A 62 -4.24 -6.58 -15.99
C LEU A 62 -5.22 -5.78 -15.11
N GLN A 63 -6.47 -6.22 -14.98
CA GLN A 63 -7.49 -5.58 -14.15
C GLN A 63 -7.08 -5.51 -12.67
N CYS A 64 -6.10 -6.33 -12.24
CA CYS A 64 -5.67 -6.45 -10.85
C CYS A 64 -4.46 -5.59 -10.46
N CYS A 65 -3.71 -5.06 -11.42
CA CYS A 65 -2.38 -4.51 -11.14
C CYS A 65 -2.33 -2.99 -11.15
N LYS A 66 -3.30 -2.31 -11.76
CA LYS A 66 -3.38 -0.85 -11.82
C LYS A 66 -4.40 -0.31 -10.82
N ALA A 67 -3.94 0.05 -9.64
CA ALA A 67 -4.75 0.83 -8.71
C ALA A 67 -4.37 2.30 -8.86
N TYR A 68 -5.26 3.08 -9.49
CA TYR A 68 -5.25 4.53 -9.32
C TYR A 68 -5.76 4.82 -7.92
N LYS A 69 -4.89 5.35 -7.07
CA LYS A 69 -5.26 5.75 -5.72
C LYS A 69 -5.52 7.26 -5.80
N PRO A 70 -6.78 7.70 -5.67
CA PRO A 70 -7.13 9.09 -5.96
C PRO A 70 -6.45 10.02 -4.99
N THR A 71 -6.19 11.22 -5.50
CA THR A 71 -5.71 12.35 -4.74
C THR A 71 -6.67 12.67 -3.59
N TRP A 72 -6.16 13.24 -2.51
CA TRP A 72 -6.97 13.94 -1.52
C TRP A 72 -7.74 15.16 -2.08
N LEU A 73 -7.59 15.50 -3.37
CA LEU A 73 -7.85 16.84 -3.90
C LEU A 73 -8.63 16.95 -5.21
N ALA A 74 -8.90 15.89 -5.98
CA ALA A 74 -9.43 16.07 -7.34
C ALA A 74 -10.77 15.35 -7.56
N ASN A 75 -11.85 16.11 -7.34
CA ASN A 75 -13.15 15.99 -7.99
C ASN A 75 -13.97 14.71 -7.70
N GLU A 76 -14.61 14.65 -6.54
CA GLU A 76 -15.70 13.70 -6.19
C GLU A 76 -15.29 12.30 -5.71
N GLY A 77 -14.00 11.96 -5.68
CA GLY A 77 -13.52 10.69 -5.11
C GLY A 77 -13.57 10.68 -3.58
N ILE A 78 -14.23 9.69 -2.98
CA ILE A 78 -14.36 9.58 -1.53
C ILE A 78 -13.33 8.56 -1.05
N MET A 79 -12.54 8.90 -0.03
CA MET A 79 -11.47 8.05 0.54
C MET A 79 -11.93 6.61 0.82
N ALA A 80 -13.21 6.44 1.16
CA ALA A 80 -13.85 5.14 1.37
C ALA A 80 -13.92 4.25 0.11
N ASP A 81 -13.74 4.80 -1.08
CA ASP A 81 -13.81 4.07 -2.35
C ASP A 81 -12.48 3.35 -2.68
N HIS A 82 -11.41 3.64 -1.93
CA HIS A 82 -10.08 3.04 -2.11
C HIS A 82 -9.45 2.64 -0.78
N ILE A 83 -10.20 1.94 0.07
CA ILE A 83 -9.73 1.58 1.42
C ILE A 83 -8.46 0.72 1.39
N GLU A 84 -8.26 -0.09 0.35
CA GLU A 84 -7.03 -0.85 0.11
C GLU A 84 -5.78 0.03 -0.13
N SER A 85 -5.96 1.34 -0.28
CA SER A 85 -4.88 2.33 -0.41
C SER A 85 -4.49 3.01 0.89
N ILE A 86 -5.28 2.79 1.94
CA ILE A 86 -5.18 3.51 3.21
C ILE A 86 -5.19 2.57 4.41
N VAL A 87 -5.66 1.32 4.26
CA VAL A 87 -5.65 0.28 5.27
C VAL A 87 -5.15 -1.04 4.68
N ARG A 88 -4.28 -1.75 5.39
CA ARG A 88 -3.72 -3.06 5.00
C ARG A 88 -3.82 -4.04 6.16
N TYR A 89 -4.12 -5.31 5.87
CA TYR A 89 -4.10 -6.34 6.91
C TYR A 89 -2.66 -6.73 7.23
N ILE A 90 -2.30 -6.73 8.51
CA ILE A 90 -0.95 -7.06 8.96
C ILE A 90 -0.90 -8.30 9.87
N GLY A 91 -1.99 -9.07 9.92
CA GLY A 91 -2.08 -10.33 10.65
C GLY A 91 -2.47 -10.18 12.12
N ASN A 92 -2.84 -11.30 12.74
CA ASN A 92 -3.20 -11.39 14.15
C ASN A 92 -4.34 -10.45 14.56
N ASN A 93 -5.36 -10.29 13.71
CA ASN A 93 -6.45 -9.32 13.89
C ASN A 93 -5.92 -7.88 14.04
N ARG A 94 -4.88 -7.52 13.30
CA ARG A 94 -4.37 -6.14 13.26
C ARG A 94 -4.42 -5.62 11.84
N VAL A 95 -4.74 -4.34 11.72
CA VAL A 95 -4.66 -3.59 10.47
C VAL A 95 -3.70 -2.42 10.64
N LEU A 96 -2.92 -2.15 9.60
CA LEU A 96 -2.15 -0.91 9.49
C LEU A 96 -3.00 0.08 8.72
N MET A 97 -3.18 1.27 9.25
CA MET A 97 -3.81 2.41 8.60
C MET A 97 -2.76 3.49 8.37
N THR A 98 -2.88 4.22 7.26
CA THR A 98 -1.98 5.33 6.99
C THR A 98 -2.28 6.54 7.90
N ASN A 99 -1.52 7.63 7.77
CA ASN A 99 -1.68 8.87 8.57
C ASN A 99 -2.94 9.67 8.17
N CYS A 100 -4.10 9.00 8.08
CA CYS A 100 -5.38 9.51 7.63
C CYS A 100 -5.81 10.80 8.36
N ALA A 101 -5.59 10.83 9.68
CA ALA A 101 -6.00 11.95 10.52
C ALA A 101 -5.29 13.27 10.19
N GLU A 102 -4.11 13.22 9.56
CA GLU A 102 -3.38 14.40 9.12
C GLU A 102 -4.06 15.09 7.92
N TYR A 103 -4.92 14.37 7.19
CA TYR A 103 -5.63 14.89 6.02
C TYR A 103 -7.14 15.08 6.26
N ASP A 104 -7.79 14.09 6.88
CA ASP A 104 -9.21 14.11 7.24
C ASP A 104 -9.46 13.34 8.56
N THR A 105 -9.71 14.10 9.63
CA THR A 105 -9.94 13.55 10.97
C THR A 105 -11.25 12.79 11.11
N GLU A 106 -12.30 13.16 10.35
CA GLU A 106 -13.63 12.54 10.46
C GLU A 106 -13.60 11.16 9.81
N ILE A 107 -12.99 11.05 8.62
CA ILE A 107 -12.83 9.77 7.94
C ILE A 107 -11.89 8.85 8.73
N ALA A 108 -10.78 9.37 9.25
CA ALA A 108 -9.85 8.60 10.07
C ALA A 108 -10.54 7.99 11.31
N ALA A 109 -11.31 8.80 12.06
CA ALA A 109 -12.04 8.34 13.23
C ALA A 109 -13.11 7.30 12.86
N THR A 110 -13.82 7.51 11.75
CA THR A 110 -14.86 6.58 11.28
C THR A 110 -14.26 5.24 10.88
N LEU A 111 -13.18 5.23 10.09
CA LEU A 111 -12.51 4.00 9.66
C LEU A 111 -11.97 3.22 10.87
N LYS A 112 -11.29 3.92 11.78
CA LYS A 112 -10.75 3.32 13.00
C LYS A 112 -11.85 2.65 13.83
N ALA A 113 -12.96 3.36 14.07
CA ALA A 113 -14.08 2.82 14.84
C ALA A 113 -14.72 1.59 14.19
N GLU A 114 -14.86 1.55 12.86
CA GLU A 114 -15.41 0.38 12.15
C GLU A 114 -14.49 -0.84 12.29
N PHE A 115 -13.17 -0.68 12.09
CA PHE A 115 -12.22 -1.80 12.25
C PHE A 115 -12.13 -2.27 13.71
N GLU A 116 -12.13 -1.36 14.69
CA GLU A 116 -12.14 -1.72 16.11
C GLU A 116 -13.44 -2.44 16.50
N ALA A 117 -14.59 -2.02 15.97
CA ALA A 117 -15.88 -2.70 16.18
C ALA A 117 -15.91 -4.12 15.60
N ASP A 118 -15.18 -4.35 14.50
CA ASP A 118 -14.98 -5.68 13.89
C ASP A 118 -13.91 -6.52 14.62
N GLY A 119 -13.31 -6.00 15.70
CA GLY A 119 -12.37 -6.71 16.56
C GLY A 119 -10.90 -6.62 16.12
N TYR A 120 -10.56 -5.67 15.25
CA TYR A 120 -9.19 -5.40 14.86
C TYR A 120 -8.50 -4.42 15.80
N GLU A 121 -7.20 -4.63 16.04
CA GLU A 121 -6.30 -3.58 16.50
C GLU A 121 -5.91 -2.69 15.31
N VAL A 122 -6.11 -1.39 15.43
CA VAL A 122 -5.73 -0.42 14.39
C VAL A 122 -4.41 0.24 14.77
N VAL A 123 -3.36 -0.06 13.99
CA VAL A 123 -2.05 0.60 14.05
C VAL A 123 -2.04 1.71 13.02
N GLU A 124 -1.62 2.92 13.39
CA GLU A 124 -1.59 4.08 12.48
C GLU A 124 -0.14 4.48 12.18
N LEU A 125 0.17 4.74 10.91
CA LEU A 125 1.40 5.44 10.54
C LEU A 125 1.33 6.88 11.03
N SER A 126 2.43 7.38 11.58
CA SER A 126 2.56 8.75 12.08
C SER A 126 3.92 9.31 11.75
N TYR A 127 3.98 10.60 11.39
CA TYR A 127 5.22 11.25 10.96
C TYR A 127 5.49 12.53 11.74
N SER A 128 6.72 12.68 12.24
CA SER A 128 7.13 13.81 13.07
C SER A 128 7.18 15.15 12.34
N SER A 129 7.20 15.12 11.01
CA SER A 129 7.24 16.26 10.10
C SER A 129 5.95 17.11 10.09
N CYS A 130 4.81 16.56 10.50
CA CYS A 130 3.51 17.23 10.41
C CYS A 130 2.92 17.53 11.78
N ASN A 131 2.71 18.82 12.07
CA ASN A 131 2.11 19.32 13.31
C ASN A 131 0.75 20.01 13.07
N GLY A 132 -0.09 19.42 12.21
CA GLY A 132 -1.41 19.99 11.88
C GLY A 132 -2.07 19.31 10.69
N LYS A 133 -2.79 20.07 9.86
CA LYS A 133 -3.37 19.57 8.62
C LYS A 133 -2.29 19.52 7.54
N ARG A 134 -2.08 18.32 6.97
CA ARG A 134 -1.14 18.06 5.90
C ARG A 134 -1.61 18.65 4.58
N ASN A 135 -0.68 19.05 3.72
CA ASN A 135 -1.03 19.50 2.38
C ASN A 135 -1.56 18.28 1.61
N PRO A 136 -2.73 18.35 0.95
CA PRO A 136 -3.26 17.16 0.32
C PRO A 136 -2.47 16.70 -0.93
N LYS A 137 -1.49 17.48 -1.40
CA LYS A 137 -0.47 17.05 -2.37
C LYS A 137 0.68 16.25 -1.75
N ASP A 138 0.82 16.21 -0.43
CA ASP A 138 1.86 15.44 0.24
C ASP A 138 1.54 13.95 0.18
N MET A 139 2.56 13.12 -0.02
CA MET A 139 2.42 11.69 -0.29
C MET A 139 2.75 10.77 0.88
N SER A 140 2.85 11.32 2.10
CA SER A 140 3.11 10.57 3.33
C SER A 140 2.10 9.45 3.56
N TRP A 141 0.87 9.62 3.06
CA TRP A 141 -0.16 8.59 3.10
C TRP A 141 0.21 7.32 2.33
N ALA A 142 1.10 7.42 1.34
CA ALA A 142 1.31 6.36 0.36
C ALA A 142 2.36 5.32 0.77
N TYR A 143 3.07 5.48 1.89
CA TYR A 143 4.03 4.47 2.38
C TYR A 143 3.37 3.11 2.66
N ILE A 144 2.08 3.10 2.98
CA ILE A 144 1.29 1.88 3.18
C ILE A 144 1.14 1.02 1.90
N ASN A 145 1.46 1.58 0.73
CA ASN A 145 1.35 0.92 -0.57
C ASN A 145 2.56 0.03 -0.87
N TYR A 146 3.10 -0.63 0.15
CA TYR A 146 4.22 -1.56 0.05
C TYR A 146 3.82 -2.87 -0.64
N ILE A 147 4.83 -3.50 -1.28
CA ILE A 147 4.75 -4.89 -1.75
C ILE A 147 5.07 -5.79 -0.56
N GLN A 148 4.14 -6.66 -0.17
CA GLN A 148 4.33 -7.59 0.93
C GLN A 148 4.43 -9.01 0.41
N THR A 149 5.36 -9.78 0.95
CA THR A 149 5.57 -11.20 0.66
C THR A 149 5.88 -11.93 1.96
N SER A 150 5.93 -13.26 1.91
CA SER A 150 6.36 -14.12 3.01
C SER A 150 7.83 -13.93 3.41
N LYS A 151 8.62 -13.16 2.66
CA LYS A 151 10.08 -13.01 2.89
C LYS A 151 10.55 -11.57 3.04
N VAL A 152 9.91 -10.63 2.34
CA VAL A 152 10.29 -9.23 2.30
C VAL A 152 9.07 -8.31 2.15
N VAL A 153 9.14 -7.14 2.79
CA VAL A 153 8.26 -5.99 2.57
C VAL A 153 9.05 -4.90 1.88
N ILE A 154 8.60 -4.46 0.70
CA ILE A 154 9.26 -3.43 -0.09
C ILE A 154 8.44 -2.14 -0.01
N VAL A 155 9.00 -1.13 0.67
CA VAL A 155 8.34 0.15 0.97
C VAL A 155 8.66 1.19 -0.12
N PRO A 156 7.65 1.90 -0.67
CA PRO A 156 7.88 2.94 -1.67
C PRO A 156 8.45 4.21 -1.02
N MET A 157 9.69 4.56 -1.36
CA MET A 157 10.43 5.66 -0.76
C MET A 157 10.37 6.94 -1.59
N GLN A 158 10.38 8.08 -0.93
CA GLN A 158 10.16 9.39 -1.52
C GLN A 158 11.40 10.31 -1.49
N ARG A 159 12.47 9.91 -0.76
CA ARG A 159 13.68 10.71 -0.45
C ARG A 159 13.39 11.94 0.42
N ILE A 160 12.52 11.77 1.39
CA ILE A 160 12.20 12.79 2.41
C ILE A 160 12.51 12.24 3.81
N GLU A 161 12.42 13.06 4.85
CA GLU A 161 12.75 12.63 6.22
C GLU A 161 11.88 11.47 6.73
N GLU A 162 10.61 11.45 6.33
CA GLU A 162 9.62 10.44 6.72
C GLU A 162 9.93 9.03 6.22
N ASP A 163 10.77 8.90 5.20
CA ASP A 163 11.24 7.62 4.68
C ASP A 163 11.77 6.71 5.80
N LYS A 164 12.55 7.30 6.72
CA LYS A 164 13.14 6.56 7.83
C LYS A 164 12.07 6.14 8.84
N GLU A 165 11.17 7.06 9.18
CA GLU A 165 10.07 6.81 10.12
C GLU A 165 9.11 5.73 9.58
N ALA A 166 8.80 5.77 8.28
CA ALA A 166 7.97 4.77 7.61
C ALA A 166 8.61 3.38 7.67
N LEU A 167 9.91 3.28 7.36
CA LEU A 167 10.64 1.99 7.42
C LEU A 167 10.64 1.42 8.84
N GLU A 168 10.89 2.24 9.87
CA GLU A 168 10.92 1.80 11.26
C GLU A 168 9.54 1.31 11.75
N GLN A 169 8.48 2.04 11.42
CA GLN A 169 7.11 1.66 11.78
C GLN A 169 6.66 0.39 11.05
N ILE A 170 6.91 0.28 9.75
CA ILE A 170 6.58 -0.92 8.96
C ILE A 170 7.41 -2.12 9.44
N LYS A 171 8.69 -1.92 9.80
CA LYS A 171 9.51 -2.97 10.41
C LYS A 171 8.97 -3.45 11.76
N THR A 172 8.41 -2.56 12.55
CA THR A 172 7.74 -2.91 13.82
C THR A 172 6.49 -3.76 13.57
N CYS A 173 5.75 -3.50 12.49
CA CYS A 173 4.59 -4.31 12.09
C CYS A 173 5.00 -5.72 11.64
N PHE A 174 6.17 -5.86 11.00
CA PHE A 174 6.69 -7.11 10.45
C PHE A 174 8.08 -7.47 11.03
N PRO A 175 8.16 -7.86 12.32
CA PRO A 175 9.43 -8.08 13.01
C PRO A 175 10.26 -9.22 12.39
N ASP A 176 9.61 -10.22 11.78
CA ASP A 176 10.26 -11.40 11.22
C ASP A 176 10.62 -11.26 9.73
N LEU A 177 10.13 -10.22 9.05
CA LEU A 177 10.39 -10.01 7.62
C LEU A 177 11.50 -8.99 7.39
N ALA A 178 12.24 -9.13 6.30
CA ALA A 178 13.07 -8.02 5.83
C ALA A 178 12.18 -6.85 5.38
N VAL A 179 12.57 -5.62 5.71
CA VAL A 179 11.89 -4.40 5.25
C VAL A 179 12.90 -3.56 4.49
N VAL A 180 12.61 -3.30 3.22
CA VAL A 180 13.54 -2.64 2.28
C VAL A 180 12.84 -1.48 1.61
N GLY A 181 13.46 -0.30 1.64
CA GLY A 181 12.98 0.86 0.91
C GLY A 181 13.46 0.85 -0.54
N VAL A 182 12.56 1.10 -1.49
CA VAL A 182 12.90 1.34 -2.91
C VAL A 182 12.33 2.69 -3.34
N TYR A 183 13.18 3.54 -3.90
CA TYR A 183 12.75 4.84 -4.43
C TYR A 183 11.67 4.68 -5.50
N ALA A 184 10.57 5.43 -5.36
CA ALA A 184 9.33 5.17 -6.07
C ALA A 184 8.77 6.39 -6.82
N GLN A 185 9.54 7.48 -7.02
CA GLN A 185 9.06 8.74 -7.61
C GLN A 185 8.19 8.62 -8.89
N PRO A 186 8.48 7.74 -9.87
CA PRO A 186 7.59 7.57 -11.03
C PRO A 186 6.17 7.09 -10.70
N PHE A 187 5.95 6.55 -9.51
CA PHE A 187 4.65 6.11 -9.03
C PHE A 187 3.84 7.22 -8.35
N PHE A 188 4.45 8.38 -8.06
CA PHE A 188 3.78 9.52 -7.45
C PHE A 188 3.49 10.59 -8.51
N SER A 189 2.26 11.11 -8.55
CA SER A 189 1.92 12.26 -9.40
C SER A 189 2.04 13.59 -8.65
N ASP A 190 2.27 14.69 -9.36
CA ASP A 190 2.30 16.04 -8.77
C ASP A 190 0.92 16.49 -8.19
N GLU A 191 -0.12 15.68 -8.41
CA GLU A 191 -1.50 15.97 -8.01
C GLU A 191 -1.97 15.22 -6.77
N GLY A 192 -1.22 14.26 -6.24
CA GLY A 192 -1.67 13.50 -5.06
C GLY A 192 -1.84 12.00 -5.29
N GLU A 193 -1.59 11.46 -6.49
CA GLU A 193 -1.86 10.05 -6.79
C GLU A 193 -0.65 9.15 -6.55
N PHE A 194 -0.95 7.91 -6.17
CA PHE A 194 -0.01 6.79 -6.23
C PHE A 194 -0.52 5.73 -7.20
N VAL A 195 0.30 5.35 -8.18
CA VAL A 195 -0.02 4.25 -9.11
C VAL A 195 0.75 3.01 -8.70
N CYS A 196 0.03 2.00 -8.20
CA CYS A 196 0.59 0.67 -8.02
C CYS A 196 0.58 -0.06 -9.36
N TYR A 197 1.64 -0.81 -9.66
CA TYR A 197 1.74 -1.68 -10.83
C TYR A 197 1.97 -3.15 -10.45
N SER A 198 1.79 -3.50 -9.17
CA SER A 198 2.15 -4.82 -8.67
C SER A 198 1.08 -5.42 -7.77
N LYS A 199 1.00 -6.74 -7.76
CA LYS A 199 0.14 -7.49 -6.86
C LYS A 199 0.86 -8.71 -6.30
N SER A 200 0.87 -8.83 -4.98
CA SER A 200 1.40 -9.99 -4.28
C SER A 200 0.32 -11.06 -4.13
N ILE A 201 0.63 -12.30 -4.48
CA ILE A 201 -0.30 -13.42 -4.37
C ILE A 201 0.37 -14.66 -3.76
N GLN A 202 -0.47 -15.55 -3.25
CA GLN A 202 -0.06 -16.92 -2.97
C GLN A 202 -0.41 -17.80 -4.18
N ASP A 203 0.59 -18.32 -4.86
CA ASP A 203 0.41 -19.15 -6.05
C ASP A 203 0.14 -20.61 -5.65
N LYS A 204 -1.12 -21.04 -5.81
CA LYS A 204 -1.58 -22.39 -5.47
C LYS A 204 -1.30 -23.45 -6.55
N SER A 205 -0.70 -23.07 -7.69
CA SER A 205 -0.40 -24.01 -8.77
C SER A 205 0.70 -25.03 -8.40
N MET A 206 1.38 -24.82 -7.28
CA MET A 206 2.46 -25.67 -6.77
C MET A 206 2.15 -26.34 -5.42
N SER A 207 0.89 -26.33 -4.96
CA SER A 207 0.44 -27.05 -3.74
C SER A 207 -0.13 -28.41 -4.03
#